data_AF-A0A6V7LT53-F1
#
_entry.id   AF-A0A6V7LT53-F1
#
_cell.length_a   1.000
_cell.length_b   1.000
_cell.length_c   1.000
_cell.angle_alpha   90.00
_cell.angle_beta   90.00
_cell.angle_gamma   90.00
#
_symmetry.space_group_name_H-M   'P 1'
#
loop_
_entity.id
_entity.type
_entity.pdbx_description
1 polymer ?
#
loop_
_entity_poly.entity_id
_entity_poly.type
_entity_poly.pdbx_seq_one_letter_code
_entity_poly.pdbx_strand_id
1 'polypeptide(L)' 'KPLDLGADFVIYSLSKFMNGHSDVIMGAVITRRDDLEQRLRYIQN' A
#
# COMPACT_ATOMS: atom_id res chain seq x y z
N LYS A 1 3.94 -0.60 11.72
CA LYS A 1 3.55 0.57 12.55
C LYS A 1 4.10 1.93 12.07
N PRO A 2 4.13 2.29 10.76
CA PRO A 2 4.42 3.69 10.37
C PRO A 2 3.19 4.61 10.46
N LEU A 3 1.98 4.08 10.23
CA LEU A 3 0.74 4.85 10.37
C LEU A 3 0.58 5.40 11.79
N ASP A 4 0.89 4.61 12.82
CA ASP A 4 0.82 5.03 14.23
C ASP A 4 1.77 6.17 14.59
N LEU A 5 2.77 6.44 13.74
CA LEU A 5 3.73 7.53 13.89
C LEU A 5 3.31 8.81 13.16
N GLY A 6 2.09 8.83 12.59
CA GLY A 6 1.54 10.00 11.90
C GLY A 6 1.78 10.00 10.39
N ALA A 7 2.25 8.90 9.80
CA ALA A 7 2.34 8.80 8.34
C ALA A 7 0.94 8.74 7.71
N ASP A 8 0.70 9.55 6.67
CA ASP A 8 -0.56 9.52 5.89
C ASP A 8 -0.64 8.30 4.96
N PHE A 9 0.52 7.81 4.51
CA PHE A 9 0.63 6.69 3.60
C PHE A 9 1.75 5.74 4.01
N VAL A 10 1.49 4.45 3.82
CA VAL A 10 2.52 3.42 3.88
C VAL A 10 2.45 2.59 2.61
N ILE A 11 3.56 2.53 1.89
CA ILE A 11 3.68 1.80 0.64
C ILE A 11 4.53 0.56 0.89
N TYR A 12 3.99 -0.61 0.58
CA TYR A 12 4.71 -1.88 0.64
C TYR A 12 4.96 -2.39 -0.77
N SER A 13 6.23 -2.71 -1.06
CA SER A 13 6.59 -3.52 -2.22
C SER A 13 6.39 -4.99 -1.85
N LEU A 14 5.28 -5.57 -2.30
CA LEU A 14 4.96 -6.97 -2.02
C LEU A 14 5.86 -7.92 -2.82
N SER A 15 6.35 -7.48 -3.98
CA SER A 15 7.33 -8.18 -4.83
C SER A 15 8.69 -8.45 -4.19
N LYS A 16 9.00 -7.85 -3.04
CA LYS A 16 10.24 -8.09 -2.28
C LYS A 16 10.04 -9.25 -1.30
N PHE A 17 9.80 -8.95 -0.02
CA PHE A 17 9.82 -9.93 1.06
C PHE A 17 8.50 -10.71 1.23
N MET A 18 7.38 -10.19 0.73
CA MET A 18 6.06 -10.81 0.94
C MET A 18 5.72 -11.85 -0.13
N ASN A 19 6.26 -11.70 -1.34
CA ASN A 19 5.97 -12.64 -2.43
C ASN A 19 6.73 -13.97 -2.30
N GLY A 20 7.91 -14.02 -1.67
CA GLY A 20 8.65 -15.26 -1.35
C GLY A 20 9.11 -16.11 -2.54
N HIS A 21 8.59 -15.89 -3.75
CA HIS A 21 8.79 -16.70 -4.95
C HIS A 21 9.14 -15.88 -6.21
N SER A 22 9.31 -14.54 -6.06
CA SER A 22 9.79 -13.60 -7.09
C SER A 22 9.02 -13.57 -8.43
N ASP A 23 7.81 -14.12 -8.45
CA ASP A 23 6.93 -14.33 -9.60
C ASP A 23 5.76 -13.34 -9.71
N VAL A 24 5.54 -12.51 -8.69
CA VAL A 24 4.45 -11.52 -8.63
C VAL A 24 5.01 -10.12 -8.41
N ILE A 25 4.67 -9.22 -9.33
CA ILE A 25 4.90 -7.78 -9.18
C ILE A 25 3.63 -7.16 -8.61
N MET A 26 3.64 -6.86 -7.31
CA MET A 26 2.52 -6.20 -6.63
C MET A 26 3.03 -5.18 -5.60
N GLY A 27 2.30 -4.08 -5.48
CA GLY A 27 2.47 -3.09 -4.43
C GLY A 27 1.17 -2.91 -3.66
N ALA A 28 1.26 -2.57 -2.38
CA ALA A 28 0.11 -2.20 -1.56
C ALA A 28 0.32 -0.80 -0.98
N VAL A 29 -0.72 0.02 -1.02
CA VAL A 29 -0.76 1.32 -0.38
C VAL A 29 -1.77 1.24 0.76
N ILE A 30 -1.35 1.57 1.98
CA ILE A 30 -2.20 1.58 3.16
C ILE A 30 -2.30 3.02 3.67
N THR A 31 -3.53 3.46 3.87
CA THR A 31 -3.86 4.76 4.48
C THR A 31 -4.97 4.57 5.50
N ARG A 32 -5.08 5.48 6.49
CA ARG A 32 -6.19 5.51 7.47
C ARG A 32 -7.26 6.54 7.13
N ARG A 33 -7.10 7.21 5.98
CA ARG A 33 -7.94 8.32 5.55
C ARG A 33 -8.86 7.87 4.43
N ASP A 34 -10.16 7.88 4.71
CA ASP A 34 -11.18 7.44 3.76
C ASP A 34 -11.21 8.31 2.49
N ASP A 35 -10.90 9.61 2.60
CA ASP A 35 -10.82 10.52 1.45
C ASP A 35 -9.66 10.17 0.50
N LEU A 36 -8.55 9.67 1.05
CA LEU A 36 -7.39 9.23 0.27
C LEU A 36 -7.59 7.83 -0.29
N GLU A 37 -8.26 6.94 0.45
CA GLU A 37 -8.64 5.59 -0.01
C GLU A 37 -9.56 5.67 -1.23
N GLN A 38 -10.60 6.51 -1.20
CA GLN A 38 -11.51 6.69 -2.33
C GLN A 38 -10.80 7.18 -3.59
N ARG A 39 -9.86 8.12 -3.46
CA ARG A 39 -9.07 8.62 -4.60
C ARG A 39 -8.11 7.58 -5.13
N LEU A 40 -7.47 6.80 -4.26
CA LEU A 40 -6.60 5.70 -4.66
C LEU A 40 -7.39 4.60 -5.37
N ARG A 41 -8.56 4.24 -4.85
CA ARG A 41 -9.45 3.24 -5.44
C ARG A 41 -9.96 3.65 -6.82
N TYR A 42 -10.23 4.94 -7.04
CA TYR A 42 -10.60 5.45 -8.37
C TYR A 42 -9.47 5.29 -9.41
N ILE A 43 -8.21 5.43 -8.98
CA ILE A 43 -7.03 5.31 -9.86
C ILE A 43 -6.60 3.85 -10.05
N GLN A 44 -6.91 2.99 -9.08
CA GLN A 44 -6.63 1.56 -9.14
C GLN A 44 -7.60 0.89 -10.13
N ASN A 45 -7.09 0.58 -11.33
CA ASN A 45 -7.83 -0.02 -12.46
C ASN A 45 -8.78 -1.17 -12.07
#